data_AF-A0A8B6Y355-F1
#
_entry.id   AF-A0A8B6Y355-F1
#
_cell.length_a   1.000
_cell.length_b   1.000
_cell.length_c   1.000
_cell.angle_alpha   90.00
_cell.angle_beta   90.00
_cell.angle_gamma   90.00
#
_symmetry.space_group_name_H-M   'P 1'
#
loop_
_entity.id
_entity.type
_entity.pdbx_description
1 polymer ?
#
loop_
_entity_poly.entity_id
_entity_poly.type
_entity_poly.pdbx_seq_one_letter_code
_entity_poly.pdbx_strand_id
1 'polypeptide(L)'
;MAEKDILHKLKYHFMSPYEKYRKHGRKPWKLIIQILKIFMVTAQVILFGTDRFAFIAFMKNTQNAFKNLFIQSYNGVTPFFIIDKDTLIDAIIYTNETYYDLMEISIGKFRYAGFVENNPSPILICLKQYQYANGNISLGIDQDAATREGDKFYIYENIKKDCVEMFSESILSFKLQQNGFFD
;
A
#
# COMPACT_ATOMS: atom_id res chain seq x y z
N MET A 1 60.12 39.34 2.15
CA MET A 1 58.90 40.15 2.35
C MET A 1 57.63 39.34 2.07
N ALA A 2 57.59 38.56 0.98
CA ALA A 2 56.43 37.73 0.59
C ALA A 2 55.95 36.69 1.63
N GLU A 3 56.85 36.09 2.41
CA GLU A 3 56.50 35.06 3.40
C GLU A 3 55.57 35.57 4.51
N LYS A 4 55.78 36.81 4.98
CA LYS A 4 54.97 37.42 6.05
C LYS A 4 53.53 37.72 5.59
N ASP A 5 53.34 38.09 4.33
CA ASP A 5 52.01 38.38 3.77
C ASP A 5 51.17 37.11 3.60
N ILE A 6 51.80 36.00 3.21
CA ILE A 6 51.13 34.70 3.06
C ILE A 6 50.70 34.17 4.43
N LEU A 7 51.59 34.21 5.43
CA LEU A 7 51.29 33.81 6.81
C LEU A 7 50.14 34.65 7.41
N HIS A 8 50.11 35.96 7.12
CA HIS A 8 49.04 36.83 7.59
C HIS A 8 47.69 36.50 6.93
N LYS A 9 47.67 36.20 5.61
CA LYS A 9 46.46 35.74 4.91
C LYS A 9 45.97 34.37 5.41
N LEU A 10 46.88 33.45 5.69
CA LEU A 10 46.54 32.12 6.20
C LEU A 10 45.92 32.21 7.60
N LYS A 11 46.54 33.01 8.48
CA LYS A 11 46.02 33.28 9.83
C LYS A 11 44.65 33.97 9.80
N TYR A 12 44.42 34.86 8.83
CA TYR A 12 43.11 35.48 8.61
C TYR A 12 42.05 34.49 8.13
N HIS A 13 42.42 33.48 7.33
CA HIS A 13 41.47 32.47 6.84
C HIS A 13 41.03 31.51 7.95
N PHE A 14 41.93 31.14 8.86
CA PHE A 14 41.65 30.26 10.01
C PHE A 14 41.13 30.97 11.26
N MET A 15 41.06 32.30 11.27
CA MET A 15 40.54 33.05 12.42
C MET A 15 39.02 32.86 12.56
N SER A 16 38.53 32.75 13.81
CA SER A 16 37.12 32.51 14.08
C SER A 16 36.23 33.67 13.57
N PRO A 17 35.04 33.38 13.01
CA PRO A 17 34.18 34.39 12.39
C PRO A 17 33.67 35.45 13.38
N TYR A 18 33.53 35.10 14.67
CA TYR A 18 33.18 36.04 15.74
C TYR A 18 34.30 37.05 16.02
N GLU A 19 35.57 36.62 16.08
CA GLU A 19 36.71 37.54 16.22
C GLU A 19 36.87 38.46 15.02
N LYS A 20 36.58 37.96 13.81
CA LYS A 20 36.63 38.75 12.57
C LYS A 20 35.54 39.84 12.54
N TYR A 21 34.38 39.59 13.14
CA TYR A 21 33.33 40.59 13.35
C TYR A 21 33.74 41.65 14.40
N ARG A 22 34.24 41.20 15.56
CA ARG A 22 34.65 42.07 16.67
C ARG A 22 35.82 43.01 16.32
N LYS A 23 36.81 42.54 15.53
CA LYS A 23 38.01 43.33 15.18
C LYS A 23 37.80 44.34 14.05
N HIS A 24 36.87 44.11 13.13
CA HIS A 24 36.73 44.92 11.91
C HIS A 24 35.35 45.54 11.67
N GLY A 25 34.33 45.23 12.49
CA GLY A 25 32.99 45.82 12.38
C GLY A 25 32.23 45.51 11.07
N ARG A 26 32.76 44.63 10.20
CA ARG A 26 32.09 44.24 8.96
C ARG A 26 30.93 43.29 9.27
N LYS A 27 29.69 43.75 9.00
CA LYS A 27 28.46 42.98 9.23
C LYS A 27 28.59 41.54 8.67
N PRO A 28 28.36 40.48 9.49
CA PRO A 28 28.65 39.11 9.13
C PRO A 28 27.47 38.49 8.37
N TRP A 29 27.18 39.05 7.18
CA TRP A 29 26.04 38.63 6.34
C TRP A 29 26.02 37.12 6.08
N LYS A 30 27.19 36.48 5.95
CA LYS A 30 27.30 35.02 5.78
C LYS A 30 26.74 34.22 6.96
N LEU A 31 26.93 34.70 8.19
CA LEU A 31 26.44 34.03 9.40
C LEU A 31 24.93 34.25 9.60
N ILE A 32 24.44 35.46 9.28
CA ILE A 32 23.00 35.77 9.34
C ILE A 32 22.22 34.90 8.35
N ILE A 33 22.72 34.74 7.13
CA ILE A 33 22.10 33.86 6.12
C ILE A 33 22.07 32.41 6.58
N GLN A 34 23.13 31.93 7.26
CA GLN A 34 23.15 30.57 7.81
C GLN A 34 22.08 30.37 8.88
N ILE A 35 21.93 31.32 9.82
CA ILE A 35 20.88 31.26 10.84
C ILE A 35 19.49 31.32 10.20
N LEU A 36 19.29 32.21 9.23
CA LEU A 36 18.04 32.32 8.49
C LEU A 36 17.70 31.00 7.76
N LYS A 37 18.70 30.37 7.14
CA LYS A 37 18.53 29.08 6.46
C LYS A 37 18.06 27.99 7.44
N ILE A 38 18.65 27.92 8.64
CA ILE A 38 18.23 26.95 9.66
C ILE A 38 16.77 27.19 10.03
N PHE A 39 16.38 28.44 10.29
CA PHE A 39 14.99 28.76 10.61
C PHE A 39 14.02 28.38 9.48
N MET A 40 14.38 28.71 8.23
CA MET A 40 13.58 28.36 7.05
C MET A 40 13.43 26.85 6.89
N VAL A 41 14.52 26.08 6.99
CA VAL A 41 14.48 24.61 6.84
C VAL A 41 13.67 23.98 7.98
N THR A 42 13.83 24.44 9.21
CA THR A 42 13.04 23.94 10.35
C THR A 42 11.56 24.21 10.16
N ALA A 43 11.18 25.43 9.73
CA ALA A 43 9.80 25.77 9.44
C ALA A 43 9.22 24.91 8.30
N GLN A 44 9.98 24.72 7.22
CA GLN A 44 9.60 23.85 6.11
C GLN A 44 9.36 22.41 6.57
N VAL A 45 10.23 21.86 7.41
CA VAL A 45 10.10 20.50 7.93
C VAL A 45 8.86 20.34 8.82
N ILE A 46 8.57 21.31 9.68
CA ILE A 46 7.39 21.25 10.57
C ILE A 46 6.10 21.26 9.73
N LEU A 47 5.98 22.20 8.79
CA LEU A 47 4.80 22.30 7.92
C LEU A 47 4.61 21.03 7.08
N PHE A 48 5.69 20.53 6.49
CA PHE A 48 5.65 19.27 5.74
C PHE A 48 5.26 18.08 6.65
N GLY A 49 5.79 18.04 7.87
CA GLY A 49 5.49 17.00 8.84
C GLY A 49 4.01 16.97 9.25
N THR A 50 3.42 18.13 9.51
CA THR A 50 2.00 18.23 9.88
C THR A 50 1.08 17.78 8.74
N ASP A 51 1.37 18.21 7.51
CA ASP A 51 0.58 17.84 6.34
C ASP A 51 0.68 16.35 6.06
N ARG A 52 1.90 15.81 6.13
CA ARG A 52 2.12 14.37 5.92
C ARG A 52 1.44 13.54 6.99
N PHE A 53 1.48 13.97 8.25
CA PHE A 53 0.81 13.28 9.35
C PHE A 53 -0.72 13.25 9.15
N ALA A 54 -1.33 14.40 8.84
CA ALA A 54 -2.76 14.49 8.57
C ALA A 54 -3.19 13.61 7.38
N PHE A 55 -2.41 13.63 6.30
CA PHE A 55 -2.66 12.79 5.13
C PHE A 55 -2.60 11.29 5.45
N ILE A 56 -1.56 10.85 6.17
CA ILE A 56 -1.42 9.44 6.56
C ILE A 56 -2.58 9.03 7.48
N ALA A 57 -2.96 9.87 8.44
CA ALA A 57 -4.08 9.60 9.33
C ALA A 57 -5.40 9.45 8.55
N PHE A 58 -5.66 10.35 7.61
CA PHE A 58 -6.82 10.25 6.71
C PHE A 58 -6.81 8.94 5.93
N MET A 59 -5.71 8.62 5.25
CA MET A 59 -5.60 7.39 4.45
C MET A 59 -5.78 6.12 5.30
N LYS A 60 -5.21 6.07 6.51
CA LYS A 60 -5.38 4.94 7.43
C LYS A 60 -6.82 4.80 7.90
N ASN A 61 -7.46 5.91 8.28
CA ASN A 61 -8.85 5.91 8.74
C ASN A 61 -9.81 5.50 7.62
N THR A 62 -9.61 6.01 6.40
CA THR A 62 -10.38 5.61 5.22
C THR A 62 -10.17 4.14 4.88
N GLN A 63 -8.93 3.63 4.93
CA GLN A 63 -8.67 2.21 4.70
C GLN A 63 -9.36 1.33 5.76
N ASN A 64 -9.34 1.75 7.03
CA ASN A 64 -10.03 1.02 8.09
C ASN A 64 -11.56 1.05 7.89
N ALA A 65 -12.13 2.19 7.51
CA ALA A 65 -13.55 2.29 7.17
C ALA A 65 -13.92 1.34 6.02
N PHE A 66 -13.11 1.29 4.96
CA PHE A 66 -13.34 0.36 3.86
C PHE A 66 -13.22 -1.11 4.27
N LYS A 67 -12.29 -1.46 5.16
CA LYS A 67 -12.24 -2.82 5.71
C LYS A 67 -13.52 -3.18 6.45
N ASN A 68 -14.04 -2.29 7.29
CA ASN A 68 -15.30 -2.50 8.00
C ASN A 68 -16.51 -2.55 7.07
N LEU A 69 -16.43 -1.88 5.90
CA LEU A 69 -17.52 -1.84 4.94
C LEU A 69 -17.56 -3.07 4.03
N PHE A 70 -16.43 -3.46 3.44
CA PHE A 70 -16.37 -4.53 2.44
C PHE A 70 -16.13 -5.93 3.05
N ILE A 71 -15.54 -6.02 4.25
CA ILE A 71 -15.25 -7.30 4.88
C ILE A 71 -16.31 -7.58 5.93
N GLN A 72 -17.16 -8.57 5.66
CA GLN A 72 -18.19 -9.02 6.58
C GLN A 72 -17.53 -9.46 7.91
N SER A 73 -18.04 -8.94 9.03
CA SER A 73 -17.57 -9.26 10.39
C SER A 73 -16.13 -8.83 10.73
N TYR A 74 -15.58 -7.82 10.06
CA TYR A 74 -14.30 -7.23 10.47
C TYR A 74 -14.43 -6.50 11.81
N ASN A 75 -13.58 -6.86 12.79
CA ASN A 75 -13.62 -6.31 14.15
C ASN A 75 -12.49 -5.31 14.45
N GLY A 76 -11.63 -5.00 13.47
CA GLY A 76 -10.51 -4.05 13.63
C GLY A 76 -9.30 -4.56 14.43
N VAL A 77 -9.41 -5.71 15.11
CA VAL A 77 -8.39 -6.18 16.07
C VAL A 77 -7.70 -7.45 15.59
N THR A 78 -8.45 -8.38 15.00
CA THR A 78 -7.89 -9.67 14.58
C THR A 78 -7.62 -9.71 13.08
N PRO A 79 -6.57 -10.43 12.64
CA PRO A 79 -6.42 -10.74 11.22
C PRO A 79 -7.67 -11.50 10.75
N PHE A 80 -8.27 -11.02 9.67
CA PHE A 80 -9.44 -11.65 9.06
C PHE A 80 -9.00 -12.88 8.27
N PHE A 81 -9.63 -14.02 8.52
CA PHE A 81 -9.40 -15.26 7.79
C PHE A 81 -10.74 -15.93 7.47
N ILE A 82 -10.84 -16.51 6.27
CA ILE A 82 -11.98 -17.32 5.83
C ILE A 82 -11.45 -18.74 5.66
N ILE A 83 -12.14 -19.71 6.26
CA ILE A 83 -11.75 -21.12 6.22
C ILE A 83 -12.54 -21.86 5.14
N ASP A 84 -13.85 -21.61 5.08
CA ASP A 84 -14.76 -22.39 4.23
C ASP A 84 -14.95 -21.77 2.84
N LYS A 85 -15.14 -22.63 1.84
CA LYS A 85 -15.44 -22.20 0.46
C LYS A 85 -16.74 -21.40 0.41
N ASP A 86 -17.80 -21.87 1.07
CA ASP A 86 -19.11 -21.20 1.04
C ASP A 86 -19.03 -19.79 1.64
N THR A 87 -18.37 -19.64 2.79
CA THR A 87 -18.11 -18.34 3.42
C THR A 87 -17.30 -17.40 2.53
N LEU A 88 -16.37 -17.94 1.72
CA LEU A 88 -15.62 -17.14 0.74
C LEU A 88 -16.53 -16.61 -0.36
N ILE A 89 -17.43 -17.43 -0.87
CA ILE A 89 -18.38 -17.03 -1.91
C ILE A 89 -19.34 -15.97 -1.38
N ASP A 90 -19.88 -16.16 -0.19
CA ASP A 90 -20.76 -15.18 0.45
C ASP A 90 -20.04 -13.84 0.68
N ALA A 91 -18.78 -13.88 1.12
CA ALA A 91 -17.97 -12.66 1.27
C ALA A 91 -17.73 -11.92 -0.06
N ILE A 92 -17.53 -12.65 -1.16
CA ILE A 92 -17.38 -12.08 -2.50
C ILE A 92 -18.69 -11.41 -2.94
N ILE A 93 -19.82 -12.08 -2.76
CA ILE A 93 -21.15 -11.56 -3.10
C ILE A 93 -21.42 -10.29 -2.29
N TYR A 94 -21.21 -10.35 -0.96
CA TYR A 94 -21.37 -9.21 -0.07
C TYR A 94 -20.51 -8.01 -0.50
N THR A 95 -19.24 -8.26 -0.88
CA THR A 95 -18.34 -7.19 -1.36
C THR A 95 -18.86 -6.54 -2.64
N ASN A 96 -19.40 -7.34 -3.55
CA ASN A 96 -19.94 -6.85 -4.82
C ASN A 96 -21.19 -5.99 -4.60
N GLU A 97 -22.15 -6.46 -3.81
CA GLU A 97 -23.36 -5.69 -3.47
C GLU A 97 -23.01 -4.37 -2.77
N THR A 98 -22.15 -4.46 -1.76
CA THR A 98 -21.62 -3.30 -1.02
C THR A 98 -20.94 -2.28 -1.94
N TYR A 99 -20.31 -2.72 -3.04
CA TYR A 99 -19.70 -1.82 -4.01
C TYR A 99 -20.73 -1.04 -4.82
N TYR A 100 -21.80 -1.68 -5.29
CA TYR A 100 -22.85 -1.01 -6.06
C TYR A 100 -23.71 -0.10 -5.17
N ASP A 101 -23.85 -0.44 -3.89
CA ASP A 101 -24.58 0.36 -2.91
C ASP A 101 -23.70 1.39 -2.17
N LEU A 102 -22.40 1.48 -2.52
CA LEU A 102 -21.39 2.26 -1.81
C LEU A 102 -21.83 3.71 -1.55
N MET A 103 -22.46 4.36 -2.53
CA MET A 103 -22.90 5.76 -2.40
C MET A 103 -24.07 5.95 -1.42
N GLU A 104 -24.86 4.91 -1.14
CA GLU A 104 -26.00 4.93 -0.23
C GLU A 104 -25.58 4.53 1.20
N ILE A 105 -24.77 3.48 1.33
CA ILE A 105 -24.39 2.92 2.64
C ILE A 105 -23.23 3.66 3.31
N SER A 106 -22.39 4.37 2.55
CA SER A 106 -21.20 5.02 3.10
C SER A 106 -21.49 6.44 3.62
N ILE A 107 -20.98 6.74 4.81
CA ILE A 107 -21.04 8.09 5.40
C ILE A 107 -20.07 9.05 4.68
N GLY A 108 -19.03 8.51 4.05
CA GLY A 108 -18.01 9.26 3.33
C GLY A 108 -18.43 9.64 1.91
N LYS A 109 -17.94 10.78 1.40
CA LYS A 109 -18.18 11.18 0.01
C LYS A 109 -17.24 10.43 -0.93
N PHE A 110 -17.67 9.26 -1.40
CA PHE A 110 -16.95 8.47 -2.39
C PHE A 110 -17.62 8.55 -3.76
N ARG A 111 -16.84 8.34 -4.83
CA ARG A 111 -17.31 8.29 -6.21
C ARG A 111 -16.56 7.21 -6.96
N TYR A 112 -17.22 6.61 -7.94
CA TYR A 112 -16.59 5.66 -8.85
C TYR A 112 -15.65 6.36 -9.82
N ALA A 113 -14.59 5.67 -10.24
CA ALA A 113 -13.59 6.20 -11.15
C ALA A 113 -14.15 6.44 -12.57
N GLY A 114 -15.18 5.67 -12.95
CA GLY A 114 -15.84 5.78 -14.25
C GLY A 114 -17.20 5.10 -14.23
N PHE A 115 -18.00 5.43 -15.24
CA PHE A 115 -19.31 4.84 -15.47
C PHE A 115 -19.35 4.24 -16.88
N VAL A 116 -19.93 3.06 -17.00
CA VAL A 116 -20.22 2.38 -18.27
C VAL A 116 -21.74 2.33 -18.38
N GLU A 117 -22.29 2.94 -19.43
CA GLU A 117 -23.75 2.93 -19.68
C GLU A 117 -24.61 3.39 -18.50
N ASN A 118 -24.18 4.46 -17.80
CA ASN A 118 -24.78 5.02 -16.58
C ASN A 118 -24.66 4.15 -15.31
N ASN A 119 -24.04 2.97 -15.37
CA ASN A 119 -23.73 2.14 -14.22
C ASN A 119 -22.27 2.34 -13.77
N PRO A 120 -21.91 2.19 -12.49
CA PRO A 120 -20.50 2.25 -12.10
C PRO A 120 -19.69 1.15 -12.77
N SER A 121 -18.42 1.44 -13.07
CA SER A 121 -17.50 0.48 -13.68
C SER A 121 -17.46 -0.84 -12.89
N PRO A 122 -17.47 -2.01 -13.54
CA PRO A 122 -17.47 -3.29 -12.85
C PRO A 122 -16.19 -3.52 -12.05
N ILE A 123 -16.29 -4.32 -10.99
CA ILE A 123 -15.12 -4.80 -10.23
C ILE A 123 -14.50 -5.99 -10.96
N LEU A 124 -13.17 -6.03 -11.03
CA LEU A 124 -12.43 -7.18 -11.54
C LEU A 124 -12.04 -8.10 -10.38
N ILE A 125 -12.52 -9.34 -10.40
CA ILE A 125 -12.05 -10.41 -9.50
C ILE A 125 -11.02 -11.24 -10.22
N CYS A 126 -9.89 -11.51 -9.57
CA CYS A 126 -8.82 -12.34 -10.14
C CYS A 126 -8.44 -13.47 -9.20
N LEU A 127 -8.48 -14.70 -9.72
CA LEU A 127 -7.93 -15.87 -9.07
C LEU A 127 -6.48 -16.07 -9.53
N LYS A 128 -5.60 -16.25 -8.55
CA LYS A 128 -4.20 -16.62 -8.79
C LYS A 128 -3.97 -18.01 -8.24
N GLN A 129 -3.62 -18.94 -9.11
CA GLN A 129 -3.40 -20.34 -8.75
C GLN A 129 -2.13 -20.86 -9.39
N TYR A 130 -1.47 -21.80 -8.72
CA TYR A 130 -0.31 -22.50 -9.27
C TYR A 130 -0.77 -23.47 -10.36
N GLN A 131 -0.01 -23.55 -11.44
CA GLN A 131 -0.24 -24.58 -12.46
C GLN A 131 0.50 -25.86 -12.08
N TYR A 132 -0.24 -26.96 -12.03
CA TYR A 132 0.31 -28.29 -11.78
C TYR A 132 0.61 -29.02 -13.09
N ALA A 133 1.69 -29.79 -13.12
CA ALA A 133 2.12 -30.51 -14.32
C ALA A 133 1.14 -31.57 -14.83
N ASN A 134 0.41 -32.24 -13.92
CA ASN A 134 -0.35 -33.45 -14.21
C ASN A 134 -1.86 -33.31 -13.95
N GLY A 135 -2.40 -32.10 -13.94
CA GLY A 135 -3.85 -31.84 -13.94
C GLY A 135 -4.54 -31.98 -12.58
N ASN A 136 -4.27 -33.00 -11.76
CA ASN A 136 -5.01 -33.25 -10.51
C ASN A 136 -4.09 -33.51 -9.31
N ILE A 137 -4.42 -32.90 -8.17
CA ILE A 137 -3.88 -33.27 -6.85
C ILE A 137 -4.86 -34.28 -6.23
N SER A 138 -4.42 -35.52 -6.06
CA SER A 138 -5.07 -36.48 -5.15
C SER A 138 -4.24 -36.54 -3.87
N LEU A 139 -4.72 -35.92 -2.79
CA LEU A 139 -4.17 -36.15 -1.45
C LEU A 139 -4.74 -37.48 -0.92
N GLY A 140 -4.09 -38.58 -1.27
CA GLY A 140 -4.32 -39.85 -0.59
C GLY A 140 -3.59 -39.83 0.75
N ILE A 141 -4.33 -39.73 1.87
CA ILE A 141 -3.77 -40.16 3.16
C ILE A 141 -3.93 -41.67 3.16
N ASP A 142 -2.98 -42.35 2.51
CA ASP A 142 -2.87 -43.80 2.64
C ASP A 142 -2.13 -44.07 3.95
N GLN A 143 -2.83 -44.65 4.93
CA GLN A 143 -2.26 -44.95 6.25
C GLN A 143 -1.23 -46.09 6.20
N ASP A 144 -1.01 -46.64 5.01
CA ASP A 144 -0.17 -47.81 4.73
C ASP A 144 1.08 -47.48 3.87
N ALA A 145 1.34 -46.20 3.59
CA ALA A 145 2.35 -45.72 2.63
C ALA A 145 3.83 -45.81 3.09
N ALA A 146 4.22 -46.88 3.79
CA ALA A 146 5.64 -47.17 4.06
C ALA A 146 6.36 -47.80 2.85
N THR A 147 5.72 -47.97 1.69
CA THR A 147 6.37 -48.60 0.53
C THR A 147 5.80 -48.10 -0.80
N ARG A 148 6.24 -46.92 -1.25
CA ARG A 148 6.46 -46.57 -2.67
C ARG A 148 7.16 -45.22 -2.79
N GLU A 149 8.37 -45.27 -3.31
CA GLU A 149 9.13 -44.11 -3.77
C GLU A 149 8.44 -43.56 -5.04
N GLY A 150 7.48 -42.63 -4.87
CA GLY A 150 6.64 -42.16 -5.99
C GLY A 150 5.94 -40.81 -5.83
N ASP A 151 5.71 -40.30 -4.62
CA ASP A 151 4.89 -39.08 -4.44
C ASP A 151 5.72 -37.79 -4.49
N LYS A 152 6.38 -37.54 -5.64
CA LYS A 152 7.00 -36.24 -5.92
C LYS A 152 6.02 -35.35 -6.67
N PHE A 153 5.51 -34.32 -6.00
CA PHE A 153 4.69 -33.27 -6.61
C PHE A 153 5.59 -32.20 -7.22
N TYR A 154 5.44 -31.97 -8.53
CA TYR A 154 6.14 -30.89 -9.22
C TYR A 154 5.20 -29.69 -9.34
N ILE A 155 5.50 -28.64 -8.58
CA ILE A 155 4.85 -27.33 -8.70
C ILE A 155 5.72 -26.47 -9.60
N TYR A 156 5.15 -25.94 -10.69
CA TYR A 156 5.84 -24.92 -11.46
C TYR A 156 5.66 -23.55 -10.80
N GLU A 157 6.69 -22.71 -10.83
CA GLU A 157 6.61 -21.32 -10.37
C GLU A 157 5.70 -20.43 -11.26
N ASN A 158 5.08 -21.00 -12.30
CA ASN A 158 4.16 -20.29 -13.18
C ASN A 158 2.79 -20.14 -12.50
N ILE A 159 2.47 -18.90 -12.12
CA ILE A 159 1.18 -18.52 -11.54
C ILE A 159 0.20 -18.22 -12.69
N LYS A 160 -0.88 -19.00 -12.80
CA LYS A 160 -2.01 -18.66 -13.67
C LYS A 160 -2.83 -17.56 -13.00
N LYS A 161 -3.23 -16.56 -13.78
CA LYS A 161 -4.11 -15.48 -13.34
C LYS A 161 -5.36 -15.48 -14.23
N ASP A 162 -6.49 -15.87 -13.66
CA ASP A 162 -7.78 -15.86 -14.34
C ASP A 162 -8.63 -14.74 -13.72
N CYS A 163 -9.14 -13.81 -14.52
CA CYS A 163 -9.93 -12.68 -14.03
C CYS A 163 -11.32 -12.60 -14.68
N VAL A 164 -12.31 -12.17 -13.91
CA VAL A 164 -13.70 -12.03 -14.31
C VAL A 164 -14.21 -10.66 -13.84
N GLU A 165 -14.94 -9.97 -14.70
CA GLU A 165 -15.63 -8.71 -14.37
C GLU A 165 -16.99 -9.03 -13.72
N MET A 166 -17.28 -8.40 -12.58
CA MET A 166 -18.56 -8.54 -11.89
C MET A 166 -19.45 -7.34 -12.13
N PHE A 167 -20.56 -7.59 -12.81
CA PHE A 167 -21.66 -6.66 -12.99
C PHE A 167 -22.74 -6.89 -11.94
N SER A 168 -23.43 -5.82 -11.53
CA SER A 168 -24.53 -5.84 -10.55
C SER A 168 -25.59 -6.92 -10.83
N GLU A 169 -25.93 -7.14 -12.10
CA GLU A 169 -27.01 -8.07 -12.49
C GLU A 169 -26.56 -9.52 -12.77
N SER A 170 -25.26 -9.83 -12.65
CA SER A 170 -24.67 -11.11 -13.13
C SER A 170 -24.23 -12.08 -12.03
N ILE A 171 -24.76 -11.96 -10.81
CA ILE A 171 -24.41 -12.87 -9.70
C ILE A 171 -24.83 -14.33 -10.01
N LEU A 172 -25.88 -14.52 -10.82
CA LEU A 172 -26.32 -15.85 -11.26
C LEU A 172 -25.28 -16.56 -12.14
N SER A 173 -24.55 -15.81 -12.99
CA SER A 173 -23.46 -16.38 -13.80
C SER A 173 -22.21 -16.69 -12.99
N PHE A 174 -21.96 -15.95 -11.88
CA PHE A 174 -20.87 -16.33 -10.98
C PHE A 174 -21.12 -17.69 -10.34
N LYS A 175 -22.34 -17.95 -9.84
CA LYS A 175 -22.71 -19.30 -9.34
C LYS A 175 -22.63 -20.39 -10.41
N LEU A 176 -23.01 -20.10 -11.65
CA LEU A 176 -22.92 -21.07 -12.77
C LEU A 176 -21.48 -21.33 -13.24
N GLN A 177 -20.56 -20.37 -13.04
CA GLN A 177 -19.14 -20.50 -13.39
C GLN A 177 -18.31 -21.19 -12.28
N GLN A 178 -18.88 -21.42 -11.08
CA GLN A 178 -18.21 -22.11 -9.98
C GLN A 178 -17.98 -23.60 -10.21
N ASN A 179 -18.71 -24.25 -11.12
CA ASN A 179 -18.47 -25.64 -11.54
C ASN A 179 -17.14 -25.83 -12.32
N GLY A 180 -16.13 -25.03 -12.03
CA GLY A 180 -14.84 -25.03 -12.72
C GLY A 180 -13.88 -23.88 -12.36
N PHE A 181 -14.32 -22.86 -11.59
CA PHE A 181 -13.43 -21.78 -11.14
C PHE A 181 -12.81 -22.02 -9.75
N PHE A 182 -13.49 -22.77 -8.87
CA PHE A 182 -13.01 -23.13 -7.52
C PHE A 182 -12.93 -24.65 -7.28
N ASP A 183 -13.11 -25.45 -8.35
CA ASP A 183 -12.96 -26.90 -8.36
C ASP A 183 -11.51 -27.31 -8.65
#